data_AF-A0A7J9L137-F1
#
_entry.id   AF-A0A7J9L137-F1
#
_cell.length_a   1.000
_cell.length_b   1.000
_cell.length_c   1.000
_cell.angle_alpha   90.00
_cell.angle_beta   90.00
_cell.angle_gamma   90.00
#
_symmetry.space_group_name_H-M   'P 1'
#
loop_
_entity.id
_entity.type
_entity.pdbx_description
1 polymer ?
#
loop_
_entity_poly.entity_id
_entity_poly.type
_entity_poly.pdbx_seq_one_letter_code
_entity_poly.pdbx_strand_id
1 'polypeptide(L)'
;MKHINREVGSLPTRIIEKREKFIRAGDHKDDLLSLFLKSNLNEVEVNKNSGAGISMADVIEECKLVYFTGQEITTNLLTLTMIVLNMHNEWQERAREEVLQVSGNNKPHYDDLNGLKIVNMILLEVMRLYPSTSLIRCTKKETKLGDMSLPATVHAITSCA
;
A
#
# COMPACT_ATOMS: atom_id res chain seq x y z
N MET A 1 -9.72 -11.95 -19.49
CA MET A 1 -10.29 -11.03 -18.48
C MET A 1 -11.30 -11.68 -17.53
N LYS A 2 -12.36 -12.36 -18.00
CA LYS A 2 -13.36 -12.99 -17.10
C LYS A 2 -12.76 -13.97 -16.07
N HIS A 3 -11.74 -14.75 -16.45
CA HIS A 3 -11.05 -15.68 -15.55
C HIS A 3 -10.30 -14.96 -14.42
N ILE A 4 -9.50 -13.95 -14.76
CA ILE A 4 -8.71 -13.15 -13.80
C ILE A 4 -9.66 -12.45 -12.82
N ASN A 5 -10.72 -11.79 -13.29
CA ASN A 5 -11.69 -11.14 -12.40
C ASN A 5 -12.36 -12.13 -11.45
N ARG A 6 -12.61 -13.37 -11.90
CA ARG A 6 -13.18 -14.43 -11.04
C ARG A 6 -12.18 -14.86 -9.95
N GLU A 7 -10.91 -15.02 -10.28
CA GLU A 7 -9.88 -15.39 -9.30
C GLU A 7 -9.59 -14.26 -8.32
N VAL A 8 -9.43 -13.04 -8.83
CA VAL A 8 -9.23 -11.81 -8.04
C VAL A 8 -10.43 -11.54 -7.11
N GLY A 9 -11.64 -11.92 -7.50
CA GLY A 9 -12.81 -11.87 -6.63
C GLY A 9 -12.86 -12.98 -5.58
N SER A 10 -12.54 -14.21 -5.97
CA SER A 10 -12.77 -15.39 -5.11
C SER A 10 -11.69 -15.63 -4.06
N LEU A 11 -10.42 -15.29 -4.34
CA LEU A 11 -9.33 -15.53 -3.39
C LEU A 11 -9.41 -14.64 -2.14
N PRO A 12 -9.57 -13.30 -2.24
CA PRO A 12 -9.70 -12.45 -1.06
C PRO A 12 -10.94 -12.81 -0.24
N THR A 13 -12.06 -13.09 -0.91
CA THR A 13 -13.32 -13.53 -0.27
C THR A 13 -13.08 -14.76 0.61
N ARG A 14 -12.42 -15.80 0.10
CA ARG A 14 -12.10 -17.01 0.87
C ARG A 14 -11.20 -16.74 2.08
N ILE A 15 -10.24 -15.82 1.95
CA ILE A 15 -9.33 -15.45 3.04
C ILE A 15 -10.11 -14.72 4.15
N ILE A 16 -10.97 -13.79 3.76
CA ILE A 16 -11.75 -12.96 4.68
C ILE A 16 -12.81 -13.79 5.41
N GLU A 17 -13.58 -14.62 4.69
CA GLU A 17 -14.56 -15.53 5.29
C GLU A 17 -13.90 -16.52 6.27
N LYS A 18 -12.73 -17.05 5.90
CA LYS A 18 -11.96 -17.92 6.78
C LYS A 18 -11.54 -17.17 8.04
N ARG A 19 -11.10 -15.91 7.90
CA ARG A 19 -10.65 -15.09 9.03
C ARG A 19 -11.80 -14.72 9.96
N GLU A 20 -12.95 -14.33 9.42
CA GLU A 20 -14.14 -14.00 10.20
C GLU A 20 -14.58 -15.19 11.08
N LYS A 21 -14.56 -16.41 10.54
CA LYS A 21 -14.88 -17.63 11.30
C LYS A 21 -13.95 -17.84 12.49
N PHE A 22 -12.64 -17.59 12.33
CA PHE A 22 -11.69 -17.67 13.44
C PHE A 22 -12.00 -16.64 14.52
N ILE A 23 -12.22 -15.39 14.12
CA ILE A 23 -12.53 -14.29 15.04
C ILE A 23 -13.78 -14.61 15.88
N ARG A 24 -14.85 -15.10 15.24
CA ARG A 24 -16.08 -15.52 15.93
C ARG A 24 -15.87 -16.72 16.88
N ALA A 25 -14.91 -17.58 16.58
CA ALA A 25 -14.52 -18.70 17.43
C ALA A 25 -13.60 -18.29 18.60
N GLY A 26 -13.27 -17.00 18.73
CA GLY A 26 -12.37 -16.47 19.76
C GLY A 26 -10.88 -16.61 19.43
N ASP A 27 -10.54 -17.19 18.27
CA ASP A 27 -9.17 -17.31 17.77
C ASP A 27 -8.88 -16.14 16.84
N HIS A 28 -7.88 -15.31 17.17
CA HIS A 28 -7.49 -14.22 16.29
C HIS A 28 -5.98 -14.02 16.29
N LYS A 29 -5.47 -13.59 15.13
CA LYS A 29 -4.12 -13.06 15.02
C LYS A 29 -4.18 -11.55 15.11
N ASP A 30 -3.13 -10.93 15.63
CA ASP A 30 -2.97 -9.48 15.66
C ASP A 30 -2.47 -8.94 14.31
N ASP A 31 -3.27 -9.15 13.25
CA ASP A 31 -3.02 -8.57 11.93
C ASP A 31 -4.10 -7.56 11.53
N LEU A 32 -3.77 -6.69 10.57
CA LEU A 32 -4.62 -5.59 10.14
C LEU A 32 -6.04 -6.04 9.73
N LEU A 33 -6.15 -7.16 9.02
CA LEU A 33 -7.44 -7.71 8.61
C LEU A 33 -8.26 -8.15 9.83
N SER A 34 -7.62 -8.80 10.79
CA SER A 34 -8.30 -9.25 12.01
C SER A 34 -8.78 -8.07 12.87
N LEU A 35 -7.95 -7.02 12.99
CA LEU A 35 -8.32 -5.78 13.67
C LEU A 35 -9.49 -5.07 12.98
N PHE A 36 -9.45 -4.98 11.65
CA PHE A 36 -10.50 -4.37 10.84
C PHE A 36 -11.84 -5.10 10.98
N LEU A 37 -11.83 -6.43 10.87
CA LEU A 37 -13.02 -7.26 11.04
C LEU A 37 -13.58 -7.17 12.47
N LYS A 38 -12.73 -7.20 13.49
CA LYS A 38 -13.14 -7.07 14.89
C LYS A 38 -13.77 -5.70 15.17
N SER A 39 -13.17 -4.63 14.64
CA SER A 39 -13.73 -3.28 14.75
C SER A 39 -15.12 -3.20 14.11
N ASN A 40 -15.27 -3.74 12.89
CA ASN A 40 -16.55 -3.74 12.19
C ASN A 40 -17.62 -4.56 12.93
N LEU A 41 -17.27 -5.75 13.44
CA LEU A 41 -18.18 -6.59 14.23
C LEU A 41 -18.65 -5.87 15.51
N ASN A 42 -17.74 -5.25 16.24
CA ASN A 42 -18.08 -4.48 17.44
C ASN A 42 -19.00 -3.31 17.12
N GLU A 43 -18.76 -2.60 16.01
CA GLU A 43 -19.57 -1.46 15.59
C GLU A 43 -21.01 -1.88 15.23
N VAL A 44 -21.17 -3.01 14.54
CA VAL A 44 -22.47 -3.62 14.24
C VAL A 44 -23.19 -4.07 15.52
N GLU A 45 -22.47 -4.65 16.49
CA GLU A 45 -23.05 -5.11 17.75
C GLU A 45 -23.51 -3.97 18.67
N VAL A 46 -22.78 -2.85 18.70
CA VAL A 46 -23.12 -1.68 19.52
C VAL A 46 -24.29 -0.89 18.92
N ASN A 47 -24.38 -0.82 17.58
CA ASN A 47 -25.29 0.07 16.86
C ASN A 47 -26.33 -0.69 16.01
N LYS A 48 -26.97 -1.70 16.59
CA LYS A 48 -27.87 -2.67 15.92
C LYS A 48 -29.00 -2.08 15.04
N ASN A 49 -29.33 -0.80 15.19
CA ASN A 49 -30.45 -0.14 14.49
C ASN A 49 -30.03 1.07 13.62
N SER A 50 -28.72 1.36 13.50
CA SER A 50 -28.24 2.60 12.87
C SER A 50 -27.71 2.40 11.44
N GLY A 51 -27.65 1.15 10.95
CA GLY A 51 -26.89 0.82 9.74
C GLY A 51 -25.37 1.04 9.90
N ALA A 52 -24.87 0.96 11.13
CA ALA A 52 -23.47 1.15 11.44
C ALA A 52 -22.64 -0.10 11.10
N GLY A 53 -21.39 0.12 10.69
CA GLY A 53 -20.52 -0.90 10.10
C GLY A 53 -20.60 -0.96 8.58
N ILE A 54 -19.60 -1.56 7.95
CA ILE A 54 -19.51 -1.76 6.50
C ILE A 54 -19.89 -3.20 6.13
N SER A 55 -20.40 -3.41 4.92
CA SER A 55 -20.80 -4.76 4.48
C SER A 55 -19.57 -5.65 4.25
N MET A 56 -19.77 -6.97 4.28
CA MET A 56 -18.70 -7.91 3.93
C MET A 56 -18.17 -7.68 2.52
N ALA A 57 -19.03 -7.26 1.59
CA ALA A 57 -18.60 -6.92 0.23
C ALA A 57 -17.66 -5.70 0.23
N ASP A 58 -17.97 -4.68 1.04
CA ASP A 58 -17.09 -3.50 1.18
C ASP A 58 -15.75 -3.88 1.81
N VAL A 59 -15.75 -4.74 2.84
CA VAL A 59 -14.51 -5.26 3.44
C VAL A 59 -13.64 -5.96 2.38
N ILE A 60 -14.25 -6.77 1.52
CA ILE A 60 -13.55 -7.48 0.44
C ILE A 60 -12.97 -6.49 -0.56
N GLU A 61 -13.71 -5.46 -0.96
CA GLU A 61 -13.22 -4.43 -1.88
C GLU A 61 -12.07 -3.61 -1.29
N GLU A 62 -12.17 -3.19 -0.03
CA GLU A 62 -11.08 -2.47 0.66
C GLU A 62 -9.81 -3.34 0.78
N CYS A 63 -9.99 -4.64 1.07
CA CYS A 63 -8.86 -5.57 1.15
C CYS A 63 -8.19 -5.80 -0.22
N LYS A 64 -8.98 -5.86 -1.30
CA LYS A 64 -8.42 -5.91 -2.67
C LYS A 64 -7.61 -4.65 -2.95
N LEU A 65 -8.16 -3.48 -2.64
CA LEU A 65 -7.50 -2.21 -2.87
C LEU A 65 -6.13 -2.17 -2.18
N VAL A 66 -6.05 -2.50 -0.89
CA VAL A 66 -4.79 -2.50 -0.14
C VAL A 66 -3.79 -3.49 -0.73
N TYR A 67 -4.23 -4.70 -1.05
CA TYR A 67 -3.34 -5.75 -1.59
C TYR A 67 -2.74 -5.37 -2.95
N PHE A 68 -3.57 -4.94 -3.90
CA PHE A 68 -3.10 -4.59 -5.25
C PHE A 68 -2.26 -3.32 -5.24
N THR A 69 -2.73 -2.29 -4.54
CA THR A 69 -2.01 -1.01 -4.45
C THR A 69 -0.61 -1.23 -3.84
N GLY A 70 -0.52 -2.00 -2.76
CA GLY A 70 0.77 -2.29 -2.13
C GLY A 70 1.71 -3.11 -3.02
N GLN A 71 1.19 -4.14 -3.68
CA GLN A 71 2.02 -5.03 -4.49
C GLN A 71 2.54 -4.34 -5.76
N GLU A 72 1.65 -3.74 -6.55
CA GLU A 72 2.00 -3.16 -7.85
C GLU A 72 3.03 -2.04 -7.72
N ILE A 73 2.82 -1.13 -6.77
CA ILE A 73 3.72 0.01 -6.55
C ILE A 73 5.10 -0.47 -6.10
N THR A 74 5.14 -1.42 -5.15
CA THR A 74 6.41 -1.93 -4.61
C THR A 74 7.20 -2.71 -5.66
N THR A 75 6.53 -3.59 -6.43
CA THR A 75 7.18 -4.34 -7.50
C THR A 75 7.76 -3.40 -8.56
N ASN A 76 7.01 -2.41 -9.01
CA ASN A 76 7.49 -1.45 -10.01
C ASN A 76 8.72 -0.67 -9.51
N LEU A 77 8.69 -0.17 -8.26
CA LEU A 77 9.82 0.53 -7.66
C LEU A 77 11.08 -0.34 -7.63
N LEU A 78 10.96 -1.59 -7.16
CA LEU A 78 12.09 -2.51 -7.07
C LEU A 78 12.63 -2.88 -8.44
N THR A 79 11.76 -3.14 -9.42
CA THR A 79 12.17 -3.43 -10.80
C THR A 79 12.94 -2.26 -11.40
N LEU A 80 12.44 -1.03 -11.27
CA LEU A 80 13.13 0.17 -11.75
C LEU A 80 14.46 0.39 -11.02
N THR A 81 14.49 0.16 -9.71
CA THR A 81 15.72 0.26 -8.93
C THR A 81 16.79 -0.71 -9.45
N MET A 82 16.43 -1.95 -9.76
CA MET A 82 17.36 -2.93 -10.33
C MET A 82 17.88 -2.50 -11.71
N ILE A 83 17.04 -1.91 -12.55
CA ILE A 83 17.44 -1.38 -13.86
C ILE A 83 18.45 -0.24 -13.69
N VAL A 84 18.15 0.72 -12.81
CA VAL A 84 19.02 1.88 -12.53
C VAL A 84 20.36 1.44 -11.94
N LEU A 85 20.36 0.49 -11.00
CA LEU A 85 21.60 -0.04 -10.41
C LEU A 85 22.51 -0.70 -11.46
N ASN A 86 21.93 -1.47 -12.39
CA ASN A 86 22.68 -2.08 -13.49
C ASN A 86 23.31 -1.03 -14.41
N MET A 87 22.62 0.10 -14.64
CA MET A 87 23.17 1.22 -15.41
C MET A 87 24.25 2.00 -14.64
N HIS A 88 24.24 1.93 -13.31
CA HIS A 88 25.10 2.71 -12.43
C HIS A 88 25.86 1.80 -11.44
N ASN A 89 26.76 0.97 -11.98
CA ASN A 89 27.52 -0.03 -11.22
C ASN A 89 28.25 0.53 -9.98
N GLU A 90 28.72 1.79 -10.03
CA GLU A 90 29.34 2.45 -8.88
C GLU A 90 28.38 2.55 -7.68
N TRP A 91 27.12 2.92 -7.93
CA TRP A 91 26.09 2.99 -6.88
C TRP A 91 25.65 1.61 -6.40
N GLN A 92 25.67 0.62 -7.29
CA GLN A 92 25.44 -0.76 -6.93
C GLN A 92 26.51 -1.28 -5.96
N GLU A 93 27.78 -0.99 -6.21
CA GLU A 93 28.86 -1.43 -5.34
C GLU A 93 28.80 -0.72 -3.98
N ARG A 94 28.57 0.60 -3.97
CA ARG A 94 28.36 1.36 -2.71
C ARG A 94 27.22 0.80 -1.86
N ALA A 95 26.10 0.45 -2.50
CA ALA A 95 24.97 -0.17 -1.80
C ALA A 95 25.33 -1.55 -1.23
N ARG A 96 26.09 -2.36 -1.97
CA ARG A 96 26.57 -3.66 -1.51
C ARG A 96 27.52 -3.51 -0.32
N GLU A 97 28.48 -2.60 -0.40
CA GLU A 97 29.42 -2.29 0.67
C GLU A 97 28.68 -1.85 1.94
N GLU A 98 27.69 -0.95 1.83
CA GLU A 98 26.88 -0.51 2.97
C GLU A 98 26.14 -1.68 3.64
N VAL A 99 25.48 -2.53 2.86
CA VAL A 99 24.74 -3.68 3.40
C VAL A 99 25.70 -4.65 4.11
N LEU A 100 26.89 -4.90 3.55
CA LEU A 100 27.90 -5.75 4.17
C LEU A 100 28.48 -5.11 5.45
N GLN A 101 28.63 -3.78 5.51
CA GLN A 101 29.10 -3.10 6.72
C GLN A 101 28.07 -3.14 7.84
N VAL A 102 26.79 -2.96 7.53
CA VAL A 102 25.72 -2.91 8.54
C VAL A 102 25.32 -4.32 9.00
N SER A 103 25.07 -5.25 8.07
CA SER A 103 24.51 -6.57 8.37
C SER A 103 25.53 -7.72 8.24
N GLY A 104 26.76 -7.44 7.79
CA GLY A 104 27.76 -8.48 7.53
C GLY A 104 27.29 -9.47 6.46
N ASN A 105 27.61 -10.76 6.67
CA ASN A 105 27.11 -11.86 5.85
C ASN A 105 25.77 -12.43 6.37
N ASN A 106 25.17 -11.82 7.39
CA ASN A 106 23.89 -12.26 7.92
C ASN A 106 22.73 -11.63 7.15
N LYS A 107 21.54 -12.24 7.29
CA LYS A 107 20.31 -11.62 6.78
C LYS A 107 20.06 -10.31 7.54
N PRO A 108 19.81 -9.18 6.86
CA PRO A 108 19.51 -7.91 7.53
C PRO A 108 18.34 -8.03 8.50
N HIS A 109 18.49 -7.44 9.70
CA HIS A 109 17.43 -7.30 10.70
C HIS A 109 16.67 -5.97 10.50
N TYR A 110 15.50 -5.83 11.13
CA TYR A 110 14.74 -4.59 11.09
C TYR A 110 15.52 -3.39 11.64
N ASP A 111 16.31 -3.60 12.69
CA ASP A 111 17.09 -2.54 13.35
C ASP A 111 18.23 -2.02 12.45
N ASP A 112 18.70 -2.85 11.51
CA ASP A 112 19.75 -2.51 10.55
C ASP A 112 19.29 -1.47 9.53
N LEU A 113 17.98 -1.37 9.27
CA LEU A 113 17.42 -0.50 8.24
C LEU A 113 17.81 0.97 8.43
N ASN A 114 17.98 1.42 9.68
CA ASN A 114 18.42 2.78 9.99
C ASN A 114 19.87 3.06 9.57
N GLY A 115 20.69 2.02 9.41
CA GLY A 115 22.06 2.09 8.93
C GLY A 115 22.18 2.17 7.41
N LEU A 116 21.15 1.78 6.66
CA LEU A 116 21.16 1.67 5.20
C LEU A 116 20.84 3.00 4.49
N LYS A 117 21.69 4.01 4.69
CA LYS A 117 21.48 5.38 4.18
C LYS A 117 21.64 5.46 2.67
N ILE A 118 22.63 4.80 2.09
CA ILE A 118 22.89 4.77 0.64
C ILE A 118 21.76 4.03 -0.06
N VAL A 119 21.34 2.87 0.45
CA VAL A 119 20.17 2.14 -0.10
C VAL A 119 18.93 3.05 -0.08
N ASN A 120 18.68 3.74 1.03
CA ASN A 120 17.58 4.68 1.12
C ASN A 120 17.70 5.85 0.12
N MET A 121 18.90 6.42 -0.05
CA MET A 121 19.15 7.46 -1.06
C MET A 121 18.86 6.96 -2.48
N ILE A 122 19.26 5.73 -2.82
CA ILE A 122 19.00 5.13 -4.13
C ILE A 122 17.50 4.98 -4.36
N LEU A 123 16.75 4.44 -3.39
CA LEU A 123 15.30 4.28 -3.52
C LEU A 123 14.59 5.62 -3.69
N LEU A 124 15.00 6.64 -2.94
CA LEU A 124 14.47 8.00 -3.05
C LEU A 124 14.76 8.62 -4.42
N GLU A 125 15.98 8.43 -4.94
CA GLU A 125 16.36 8.96 -6.25
C GLU A 125 15.62 8.26 -7.39
N VAL A 126 15.42 6.94 -7.29
CA VAL A 126 14.59 6.19 -8.25
C VAL A 126 13.14 6.69 -8.23
N MET A 127 12.56 6.93 -7.05
CA MET A 127 11.21 7.50 -6.95
C MET A 127 11.13 8.93 -7.51
N ARG A 128 12.21 9.72 -7.38
CA ARG A 128 12.30 11.07 -7.96
C ARG A 128 12.37 11.04 -9.48
N LEU A 129 13.14 10.11 -10.06
CA LEU A 129 13.31 9.96 -11.50
C LEU A 129 12.11 9.28 -12.18
N TYR A 130 11.49 8.32 -11.50
CA TYR A 130 10.40 7.50 -12.00
C TYR A 130 9.24 7.47 -10.99
N PRO A 131 8.50 8.58 -10.84
CA PRO A 131 7.38 8.65 -9.90
C PRO A 131 6.28 7.66 -10.31
N SER A 132 5.91 6.75 -9.41
CA SER A 132 4.98 5.66 -9.72
C SER A 132 3.53 6.11 -9.93
N THR A 133 3.12 7.30 -9.46
CA THR A 133 1.71 7.71 -9.48
C THR A 133 1.53 9.23 -9.65
N SER A 134 0.50 9.61 -10.40
CA SER A 134 -0.08 10.96 -10.38
C SER A 134 -1.28 10.97 -9.44
N LEU A 135 -1.45 12.02 -8.66
CA LEU A 135 -2.62 12.15 -7.78
C LEU A 135 -3.73 12.88 -8.54
N ILE A 136 -4.89 12.22 -8.65
CA ILE A 136 -6.11 12.81 -9.18
C ILE A 136 -6.93 13.31 -8.00
N ARG A 137 -7.27 14.60 -8.00
CA ARG A 137 -8.11 15.26 -7.00
C ARG A 137 -9.34 15.84 -7.68
N CYS A 138 -10.46 15.91 -6.95
CA CYS A 138 -11.69 16.52 -7.43
C CYS A 138 -12.20 17.54 -6.41
N THR A 139 -12.52 18.75 -6.86
CA THR A 139 -13.06 19.81 -6.00
C THR A 139 -14.51 19.47 -5.61
N LYS A 140 -14.80 19.34 -4.32
CA LYS A 140 -16.18 19.06 -3.85
C LYS A 140 -17.06 20.31 -3.79
N LYS A 141 -16.43 21.48 -3.75
CA LYS A 141 -17.05 22.82 -3.69
C LYS A 141 -16.13 23.82 -4.36
N GLU A 142 -16.62 25.04 -4.59
CA GLU A 142 -15.76 26.12 -5.05
C GLU A 142 -14.56 26.27 -4.12
N THR A 143 -13.36 26.20 -4.69
CA THR A 143 -12.09 26.11 -3.96
C THR A 143 -11.08 27.05 -4.61
N LYS A 144 -10.48 27.93 -3.82
CA LYS A 144 -9.41 28.82 -4.28
C LYS A 144 -8.07 28.05 -4.27
N LEU A 145 -7.39 28.01 -5.41
CA LEU A 145 -6.06 27.43 -5.58
C LEU A 145 -5.09 28.50 -6.08
N GLY A 146 -4.24 29.00 -5.18
CA GLY A 146 -3.43 30.20 -5.46
C GLY A 146 -4.35 31.38 -5.79
N ASP A 147 -4.15 31.99 -6.95
CA ASP A 147 -4.97 33.10 -7.44
C ASP A 147 -6.19 32.65 -8.28
N MET A 148 -6.35 31.34 -8.51
CA MET A 148 -7.46 30.80 -9.30
C MET A 148 -8.64 30.38 -8.40
N SER A 149 -9.88 30.66 -8.82
CA SER A 149 -11.09 30.04 -8.24
C SER A 149 -11.51 28.84 -9.08
N LEU A 150 -11.51 27.65 -8.48
CA LEU A 150 -11.93 26.42 -9.11
C LEU A 150 -13.37 26.10 -8.70
N PRO A 151 -14.32 25.95 -9.64
CA PRO A 151 -15.68 25.53 -9.30
C PRO A 151 -15.70 24.09 -8.75
N ALA A 152 -16.84 23.67 -8.20
CA ALA A 152 -17.04 22.27 -7.83
C ALA A 152 -16.92 21.35 -9.07
N THR A 153 -16.55 20.09 -8.85
CA THR A 153 -16.41 19.02 -9.85
C THR A 153 -15.22 19.13 -10.82
N VAL A 154 -14.29 20.04 -10.57
CA VAL A 154 -13.04 20.15 -11.33
C VAL A 154 -12.07 19.05 -10.91
N HIS A 155 -11.57 18.29 -11.88
CA HIS A 155 -10.52 17.30 -11.68
C HIS A 155 -9.15 17.96 -11.85
N ALA A 156 -8.35 17.99 -10.79
CA ALA A 156 -6.98 18.44 -10.80
C ALA A 156 -6.05 17.22 -10.81
N ILE A 157 -5.05 17.24 -11.69
CA ILE A 157 -4.00 16.23 -11.74
C ILE A 157 -2.73 16.89 -11.26
N THR A 158 -2.16 16.40 -10.16
CA THR A 158 -0.86 16.86 -9.69
C THR A 158 0.20 15.85 -10.10
N SER A 159 1.15 16.30 -10.93
CA SER A 159 2.36 15.55 -11.23
C SER A 159 3.27 15.57 -9.99
N CYS A 160 3.81 14.42 -9.61
CA CYS A 160 4.73 14.26 -8.48
C CYS A 160 6.21 14.36 -8.91
N ALA A 161 6.51 14.99 -10.06
CA ALA A 161 7.86 15.17 -10.60
C ALA A 161 8.46 16.54 -10.24
#